data_AF-A0A817ITD0-F1
#
_entry.id   AF-A0A817ITD0-F1
#
_cell.length_a   1.000
_cell.length_b   1.000
_cell.length_c   1.000
_cell.angle_alpha   90.00
_cell.angle_beta   90.00
_cell.angle_gamma   90.00
#
_symmetry.space_group_name_H-M   'P 1'
#
loop_
_entity.id
_entity.type
_entity.pdbx_description
1 polymer ?
#
loop_
_entity_poly.entity_id
_entity_poly.type
_entity_poly.pdbx_seq_one_letter_code
_entity_poly.pdbx_strand_id
1 'polypeptide(L)'
;MSNVEKINTNILSNGENAEGQEEPQTPIETIVIDPDSTIIELTACRLRSIEGFDGLTKVETLNMRQNLINKIENISQLTTLKHIDLYDNHIERIEVEV
;
A
#
# COMPACT_ATOMS: atom_id res chain seq x y z
N MET A 1 -0.67 26.27 -0.77
CA MET A 1 0.28 25.18 -1.00
C MET A 1 -0.45 23.93 -0.57
N SER A 2 -0.86 23.08 -1.51
CA SER A 2 -1.49 21.80 -1.16
C SER A 2 -0.40 20.90 -0.58
N ASN A 3 -0.46 20.61 0.71
CA ASN A 3 0.33 19.52 1.28
C ASN A 3 -0.14 18.25 0.59
N VAL A 4 0.78 17.49 0.02
CA VAL A 4 0.50 16.21 -0.59
C VAL A 4 1.39 15.18 0.09
N GLU A 5 0.79 14.08 0.52
CA GLU A 5 1.50 12.96 1.13
C GLU A 5 1.95 11.98 0.06
N LYS A 6 3.06 11.31 0.34
CA LYS A 6 3.74 10.41 -0.58
C LYS A 6 3.79 9.03 0.04
N ILE A 7 3.03 8.10 -0.53
CA ILE A 7 3.06 6.68 -0.15
C ILE A 7 4.04 5.97 -1.06
N ASN A 8 4.96 5.19 -0.48
CA ASN A 8 5.86 4.36 -1.25
C ASN A 8 5.17 3.03 -1.55
N THR A 9 5.23 2.63 -2.82
CA THR A 9 4.69 1.36 -3.28
C THR A 9 5.68 0.65 -4.18
N ASN A 10 5.68 -0.68 -4.14
CA ASN A 10 6.40 -1.50 -5.12
C ASN A 10 5.42 -2.04 -6.14
N ILE A 11 5.67 -1.82 -7.43
CA ILE A 11 4.83 -2.31 -8.54
C ILE A 11 5.58 -3.36 -9.36
N LEU A 12 4.96 -4.50 -9.58
CA LEU A 12 5.50 -5.48 -10.52
C LEU A 12 5.38 -5.00 -11.96
N SER A 13 6.52 -4.91 -12.63
CA SER A 13 6.55 -4.93 -14.09
C SER A 13 6.34 -6.37 -14.59
N ASN A 14 5.67 -6.53 -15.73
CA ASN A 14 5.43 -7.84 -16.33
C ASN A 14 6.77 -8.42 -16.82
N GLY A 15 7.46 -9.20 -15.99
CA GLY A 15 8.73 -9.83 -16.38
C GLY A 15 9.40 -10.76 -15.37
N GLU A 16 9.07 -10.71 -14.08
CA GLU A 16 9.87 -11.40 -13.06
C GLU A 16 9.09 -12.54 -12.38
N ASN A 17 9.38 -13.76 -12.84
CA ASN A 17 9.08 -15.00 -12.13
C ASN A 17 10.09 -15.15 -11.00
N ALA A 18 9.66 -15.23 -9.74
CA ALA A 18 10.56 -15.41 -8.60
C ALA A 18 10.39 -16.79 -7.96
N GLU A 19 11.26 -17.73 -8.31
CA GLU A 19 11.69 -18.78 -7.36
C GLU A 19 13.05 -18.37 -6.81
N GLY A 20 13.08 -17.97 -5.53
CA GLY A 20 14.19 -18.26 -4.64
C GLY A 20 15.48 -17.41 -4.71
N GLN A 21 15.47 -16.16 -5.17
CA GLN A 21 16.59 -15.21 -4.98
C GLN A 21 16.02 -13.79 -4.78
N GLU A 22 16.71 -12.97 -3.97
CA GLU A 22 16.35 -11.60 -3.53
C GLU A 22 15.25 -10.94 -4.39
N GLU A 23 14.11 -10.60 -3.76
CA GLU A 23 12.97 -9.94 -4.41
C GLU A 23 13.52 -8.83 -5.34
N PRO A 24 13.23 -8.91 -6.65
CA PRO A 24 13.75 -7.93 -7.59
C PRO A 24 13.34 -6.55 -7.11
N GLN A 25 14.28 -5.60 -7.12
CA GLN A 25 14.04 -4.21 -6.76
C GLN A 25 13.16 -3.58 -7.84
N THR A 26 11.87 -3.89 -7.78
CA THR A 26 10.84 -3.22 -8.57
C THR A 26 10.91 -1.72 -8.31
N PRO A 27 10.61 -0.87 -9.29
CA PRO A 27 10.62 0.57 -9.08
C PRO A 27 9.72 0.93 -7.90
N ILE A 28 10.30 1.60 -6.90
CA ILE A 28 9.52 2.27 -5.85
C ILE A 28 8.75 3.40 -6.56
N GLU A 29 7.45 3.21 -6.72
CA GLU A 29 6.55 4.22 -7.24
C GLU A 29 5.90 4.95 -6.07
N THR A 30 6.03 6.27 -6.07
CA THR A 30 5.41 7.11 -5.06
C THR A 30 4.01 7.52 -5.53
N ILE A 31 3.00 7.06 -4.79
CA ILE A 31 1.62 7.51 -5.00
C ILE A 31 1.39 8.77 -4.17
N VAL A 32 0.95 9.83 -4.84
CA VAL A 32 0.62 11.09 -4.19
C VAL A 32 -0.83 11.03 -3.70
N ILE A 33 -1.03 11.12 -2.39
CA ILE A 33 -2.34 11.11 -1.74
C ILE A 33 -2.57 12.43 -1.02
N ASP A 34 -3.79 12.94 -1.09
CA ASP A 34 -4.18 14.11 -0.31
C ASP A 34 -4.28 13.71 1.18
N PRO A 35 -3.51 14.34 2.09
CA PRO A 35 -3.55 14.03 3.53
C PRO A 35 -4.94 14.18 4.15
N ASP A 36 -5.82 14.99 3.53
CA ASP A 36 -7.18 15.19 4.01
C ASP A 36 -8.17 14.14 3.50
N SER A 37 -7.70 13.17 2.69
CA SER A 37 -8.53 12.08 2.16
C SER A 37 -9.07 11.20 3.28
N THR A 38 -10.36 10.95 3.24
CA THR A 38 -11.03 9.97 4.12
C THR A 38 -11.16 8.59 3.48
N ILE A 39 -11.06 8.54 2.15
CA ILE A 39 -11.17 7.32 1.34
C ILE A 39 -10.00 7.27 0.37
N ILE A 40 -9.29 6.15 0.35
CA ILE A 40 -8.20 5.86 -0.59
C ILE A 40 -8.59 4.67 -1.46
N GLU A 41 -8.56 4.87 -2.77
CA GLU A 41 -8.86 3.86 -3.78
C GLU A 41 -7.59 3.50 -4.56
N LEU A 42 -7.09 2.29 -4.34
CA LEU A 42 -5.91 1.73 -5.00
C LEU A 42 -6.24 0.38 -5.64
N THR A 43 -7.39 0.30 -6.32
CA THR A 43 -7.84 -0.95 -6.95
C THR A 43 -7.09 -1.21 -8.27
N ALA A 44 -6.62 -2.43 -8.49
CA ALA A 44 -5.96 -2.86 -9.73
C ALA A 44 -4.67 -2.09 -10.09
N CYS A 45 -3.93 -1.63 -9.08
CA CYS A 45 -2.66 -0.91 -9.22
C CYS A 45 -1.41 -1.81 -9.28
N ARG A 46 -1.57 -3.15 -9.15
CA ARG A 46 -0.48 -4.15 -9.14
C ARG A 46 0.56 -3.92 -8.02
N LEU A 47 0.09 -3.39 -6.89
CA LEU A 47 0.93 -3.15 -5.71
C LEU A 47 1.42 -4.48 -5.11
N ARG A 48 2.70 -4.61 -4.80
CA ARG A 48 3.31 -5.73 -4.03
C ARG A 48 3.50 -5.40 -2.56
N SER A 49 3.94 -4.19 -2.28
CA SER A 49 4.07 -3.69 -0.92
C SER A 49 3.63 -2.23 -0.84
N ILE A 50 3.22 -1.83 0.36
CA ILE A 50 2.78 -0.47 0.66
C ILE A 50 3.28 -0.05 2.05
N GLU A 51 3.86 1.15 2.11
CA GLU A 51 4.39 1.78 3.33
C GLU A 51 4.28 3.32 3.24
N GLY A 52 4.58 4.03 4.33
CA GLY A 52 4.60 5.50 4.35
C GLY A 52 3.24 6.12 4.61
N PHE A 53 2.51 5.61 5.61
CA PHE A 53 1.18 6.09 6.00
C PHE A 53 1.20 7.28 7.00
N ASP A 54 2.38 7.82 7.33
CA ASP A 54 2.59 8.73 8.47
C ASP A 54 1.72 10.01 8.44
N GLY A 55 1.39 10.53 7.25
CA GLY A 55 0.58 11.73 7.09
C GLY A 55 -0.93 11.50 6.94
N LEU A 56 -1.38 10.25 6.89
CA LEU A 56 -2.76 9.88 6.55
C LEU A 56 -3.65 9.71 7.79
N THR A 57 -3.75 10.75 8.61
CA THR A 57 -4.46 10.71 9.89
C THR A 57 -5.98 10.86 9.79
N LYS A 58 -6.54 10.98 8.58
CA LYS A 58 -7.99 11.16 8.37
C LYS A 58 -8.63 10.02 7.58
N VAL A 59 -7.83 9.06 7.10
CA VAL A 59 -8.32 7.96 6.29
C VAL A 59 -9.20 7.06 7.14
N GLU A 60 -10.43 6.85 6.71
CA GLU A 60 -11.39 5.94 7.33
C GLU A 60 -11.55 4.65 6.53
N THR A 61 -11.37 4.72 5.20
CA THR A 61 -11.53 3.59 4.28
C THR A 61 -10.33 3.47 3.35
N LEU A 62 -9.72 2.28 3.30
CA LEU A 62 -8.62 1.94 2.39
C LEU A 62 -9.01 0.73 1.51
N ASN A 63 -9.17 0.97 0.22
CA ASN A 63 -9.53 -0.05 -0.76
C ASN A 63 -8.32 -0.41 -1.62
N MET A 64 -7.81 -1.64 -1.49
CA MET A 64 -6.66 -2.15 -2.23
C MET A 64 -7.00 -3.46 -2.95
N ARG A 65 -8.20 -3.54 -3.52
CA ARG A 65 -8.67 -4.74 -4.23
C ARG A 65 -7.84 -5.03 -5.49
N GLN A 66 -7.71 -6.30 -5.84
CA GLN A 66 -7.10 -6.75 -7.10
C GLN A 66 -5.64 -6.27 -7.25
N ASN A 67 -4.87 -6.35 -6.16
CA ASN A 67 -3.43 -6.08 -6.20
C ASN A 67 -2.63 -7.38 -5.96
N LEU A 68 -1.32 -7.24 -5.82
CA LEU A 68 -0.38 -8.33 -5.62
C LEU A 68 0.27 -8.21 -4.25
N ILE A 69 -0.43 -7.59 -3.29
CA ILE A 69 0.15 -7.19 -2.01
C ILE A 69 0.50 -8.46 -1.23
N ASN A 70 1.79 -8.63 -0.92
CA ASN A 70 2.29 -9.71 -0.07
C ASN A 70 2.74 -9.18 1.30
N LYS A 71 2.99 -7.87 1.42
CA LYS A 71 3.47 -7.19 2.64
C LYS A 71 2.85 -5.80 2.79
N ILE A 72 2.39 -5.49 4.00
CA ILE A 72 1.90 -4.16 4.40
C ILE A 72 2.66 -3.74 5.65
N GLU A 73 3.27 -2.56 5.64
CA GLU A 73 4.05 -2.02 6.76
C GLU A 73 3.47 -0.71 7.28
N ASN A 74 3.69 -0.41 8.57
CA ASN A 74 3.28 0.85 9.20
C ASN A 74 1.78 1.14 9.12
N ILE A 75 0.93 0.12 9.01
CA ILE A 75 -0.53 0.28 9.00
C ILE A 75 -1.06 0.86 10.33
N SER A 76 -0.32 0.73 11.42
CA SER A 76 -0.64 1.31 12.74
C SER A 76 -0.71 2.84 12.73
N GLN A 77 -0.11 3.51 11.74
CA GLN A 77 -0.18 4.96 11.59
C GLN A 77 -1.55 5.46 11.12
N LEU A 78 -2.36 4.59 10.48
CA LEU A 78 -3.71 4.91 10.04
C LEU A 78 -4.70 4.86 11.21
N THR A 79 -4.52 5.77 12.18
CA THR A 79 -5.24 5.80 13.46
C THR A 79 -6.76 5.97 13.34
N THR A 80 -7.25 6.51 12.22
CA THR A 80 -8.69 6.71 11.95
C THR A 80 -9.32 5.61 11.08
N LEU A 81 -8.53 4.61 10.66
CA LEU A 81 -9.00 3.58 9.73
C LEU A 81 -10.08 2.72 10.38
N LYS A 82 -11.23 2.61 9.68
CA LYS A 82 -12.38 1.80 10.08
C LYS A 82 -12.59 0.61 9.16
N HIS A 83 -12.26 0.78 7.88
CA HIS A 83 -12.50 -0.20 6.85
C HIS A 83 -11.25 -0.40 5.97
N ILE A 84 -10.87 -1.66 5.79
CA ILE A 84 -9.83 -2.05 4.84
C ILE A 84 -10.33 -3.18 3.96
N ASP A 85 -10.18 -3.03 2.65
CA ASP A 85 -10.55 -4.03 1.66
C ASP A 85 -9.30 -4.51 0.92
N LEU A 86 -8.96 -5.78 1.16
CA LEU A 86 -7.79 -6.46 0.63
C LEU A 86 -8.20 -7.62 -0.28
N TYR A 87 -9.44 -7.66 -0.76
CA TYR A 87 -9.91 -8.75 -1.61
C TYR A 87 -9.05 -8.90 -2.89
N ASP A 88 -8.77 -10.15 -3.28
CA ASP A 88 -7.96 -10.47 -4.47
C ASP A 88 -6.53 -9.89 -4.36
N ASN A 89 -5.80 -10.33 -3.33
CA ASN A 89 -4.39 -10.04 -3.07
C ASN A 89 -3.60 -11.33 -2.75
N HIS A 90 -2.28 -11.22 -2.61
CA HIS A 90 -1.37 -12.33 -2.32
C HIS A 90 -0.80 -12.24 -0.90
N ILE A 91 -1.63 -11.83 0.07
CA ILE A 91 -1.18 -11.56 1.44
C ILE A 91 -0.84 -12.88 2.13
N GLU A 92 0.45 -13.08 2.37
CA GLU A 92 0.94 -14.23 3.14
C GLU A 92 0.98 -13.94 4.64
N ARG A 93 1.25 -12.67 5.00
CA ARG A 93 1.42 -12.24 6.39
C ARG A 93 1.03 -10.77 6.55
N ILE A 94 0.42 -10.45 7.69
CA ILE A 94 0.16 -9.08 8.13
C ILE A 94 0.96 -8.85 9.40
N GLU A 95 1.81 -7.83 9.39
CA GLU A 95 2.61 -7.43 10.54
C GLU A 95 2.10 -6.12 11.10
N VAL A 96 1.99 -6.05 12.43
CA VAL A 96 1.63 -4.85 13.16
C VAL A 96 2.79 -4.57 14.11
N GLU A 97 3.60 -3.57 13.78
CA GLU A 97 4.59 -3.06 14.72
C GLU A 97 3.88 -2.15 15.73
N VAL A 98 4.01 -2.50 17.01
CA VAL A 98 3.44 -1.83 18.20
C VAL A 98 4.49 -1.04 18.95
#